data_AF-A0A7C4JWI3-F1
#
_entry.id   AF-A0A7C4JWI3-F1
#
_cell.length_a   1.000
_cell.length_b   1.000
_cell.length_c   1.000
_cell.angle_alpha   90.00
_cell.angle_beta   90.00
_cell.angle_gamma   90.00
#
_symmetry.space_group_name_H-M   'P 1'
#
loop_
_entity.id
_entity.type
_entity.pdbx_description
1 polymer ?
#
loop_
_entity_poly.entity_id
_entity_poly.type
_entity_poly.pdbx_seq_one_letter_code
_entity_poly.pdbx_strand_id
1 'polypeptide(L)'
;MNFLAHLYLSGSNEEIRLGNFIGDYVKGSDYREYPLGVRKGILLHRQIDNFTDNHPVVRQHKALFYQKYHKYSGVVTDILYDHFLSTQWNRFSDESLNDFIDEMYRWIEKSVELIPADMQ
;
A
#
# COMPACT_ATOMS: atom_id res chain seq x y z
N MET A 1 2.07 -6.72 -1.90
CA MET A 1 1.90 -5.32 -1.47
C MET A 1 2.87 -4.39 -2.16
N ASN A 2 2.37 -3.23 -2.54
CA ASN A 2 3.09 -2.05 -2.97
C ASN A 2 3.14 -1.09 -1.75
N PHE A 3 4.10 -1.20 -0.85
CA PHE A 3 4.06 -0.46 0.42
C PHE A 3 4.16 1.07 0.23
N LEU A 4 4.90 1.51 -0.78
CA LEU A 4 5.17 2.92 -1.02
C LEU A 4 3.87 3.69 -1.30
N ALA A 5 3.05 3.24 -2.25
CA ALA A 5 1.82 3.93 -2.59
C ALA A 5 0.82 3.93 -1.43
N HIS A 6 0.67 2.80 -0.73
CA HIS A 6 -0.26 2.70 0.40
C HIS A 6 0.15 3.63 1.57
N LEU A 7 1.44 3.65 1.92
CA LEU A 7 1.93 4.55 2.98
C LEU A 7 1.80 6.02 2.56
N TYR A 8 2.16 6.35 1.33
CA TYR A 8 2.06 7.71 0.80
C TYR A 8 0.61 8.23 0.79
N LEU A 9 -0.34 7.40 0.34
CA LEU A 9 -1.77 7.75 0.29
C LEU A 9 -2.46 7.76 1.67
N SER A 10 -1.75 7.38 2.74
CA SER A 10 -2.31 7.40 4.11
C SER A 10 -2.30 8.79 4.76
N GLY A 11 -1.56 9.74 4.19
CA GLY A 11 -1.40 11.08 4.76
C GLY A 11 -0.64 11.06 6.11
N SER A 12 -1.00 11.98 7.00
CA SER A 12 -0.28 12.23 8.26
C SER A 12 -0.88 11.58 9.51
N ASN A 13 -2.02 10.90 9.40
CA ASN A 13 -2.64 10.26 10.57
C ASN A 13 -2.04 8.87 10.81
N GLU A 14 -1.39 8.67 11.96
CA GLU A 14 -0.68 7.43 12.29
C GLU A 14 -1.59 6.20 12.37
N GLU A 15 -2.83 6.34 12.88
CA GLU A 15 -3.77 5.21 12.93
C GLU A 15 -4.21 4.79 11.52
N ILE A 16 -4.52 5.76 10.64
CA ILE A 16 -4.86 5.48 9.24
C ILE A 16 -3.67 4.84 8.53
N ARG A 17 -2.46 5.36 8.74
CA ARG A 17 -1.21 4.81 8.21
C ARG A 17 -1.01 3.36 8.65
N LEU A 18 -1.19 3.07 9.94
CA LEU A 18 -1.13 1.71 10.49
C LEU A 18 -2.14 0.80 9.80
N GLY A 19 -3.40 1.21 9.76
CA GLY A 19 -4.45 0.40 9.14
C GLY A 19 -4.21 0.12 7.67
N ASN A 20 -3.71 1.11 6.92
CA ASN A 20 -3.44 0.95 5.48
C ASN A 20 -2.21 0.05 5.23
N PHE A 21 -1.23 0.10 6.14
CA PHE A 21 -0.04 -0.74 6.09
C PHE A 21 -0.34 -2.21 6.38
N ILE A 22 -1.20 -2.51 7.36
CA ILE A 22 -1.53 -3.88 7.77
C ILE A 22 -2.73 -4.48 7.02
N GLY A 23 -3.31 -3.75 6.04
CA GLY A 23 -4.60 -4.05 5.44
C GLY A 23 -4.73 -5.47 4.87
N ASP A 24 -3.68 -5.97 4.23
CA ASP A 24 -3.60 -7.33 3.66
C ASP A 24 -3.64 -8.44 4.73
N TYR A 25 -3.22 -8.13 5.96
CA TYR A 25 -3.16 -9.08 7.07
C TYR A 25 -4.47 -9.14 7.87
N VAL A 26 -5.38 -8.18 7.66
CA VAL A 26 -6.67 -8.13 8.35
C VAL A 26 -7.78 -8.70 7.47
N LYS A 27 -8.26 -9.89 7.83
CA LYS A 27 -9.25 -10.63 7.04
C LYS A 27 -10.68 -10.13 7.29
N GLY A 28 -11.50 -10.18 6.24
CA GLY A 28 -12.95 -10.00 6.35
C GLY A 28 -13.41 -8.83 7.23
N SER A 29 -14.17 -9.14 8.28
CA SER A 29 -14.72 -8.18 9.23
C SER A 29 -13.84 -7.88 10.45
N ASP A 30 -12.66 -8.48 10.55
CA ASP A 30 -11.78 -8.40 11.73
C ASP A 30 -11.26 -6.97 11.96
N TYR A 31 -11.26 -6.14 10.90
CA TYR A 31 -10.98 -4.70 10.98
C TYR A 31 -11.88 -3.95 11.99
N ARG A 32 -13.01 -4.53 12.40
CA ARG A 32 -13.89 -3.99 13.44
C ARG A 32 -13.31 -4.06 14.85
N GLU A 33 -12.35 -4.93 15.10
CA GLU A 33 -11.69 -5.08 16.40
C GLU A 33 -10.65 -3.97 16.66
N TYR A 34 -10.27 -3.24 15.62
CA TYR A 34 -9.29 -2.16 15.69
C TYR A 34 -9.92 -0.80 16.06
N PRO A 35 -9.11 0.12 16.63
CA PRO A 35 -9.48 1.52 16.82
C PRO A 35 -10.00 2.18 15.54
N LEU A 36 -10.79 3.25 15.69
CA LEU A 36 -11.53 3.84 14.56
C LEU A 36 -10.62 4.33 13.43
N GLY A 37 -9.46 4.92 13.70
CA GLY A 37 -8.53 5.37 12.66
C GLY A 37 -7.88 4.19 11.93
N VAL A 38 -7.49 3.15 12.67
CA VAL A 38 -6.90 1.92 12.08
C VAL A 38 -7.93 1.21 11.21
N ARG A 39 -9.19 1.14 11.66
CA ARG A 39 -10.32 0.66 10.87
C ARG A 39 -10.45 1.42 9.54
N LYS A 40 -10.35 2.75 9.58
CA LYS A 40 -10.39 3.59 8.36
C LYS A 40 -9.20 3.31 7.46
N GLY A 41 -8.01 3.13 8.02
CA GLY A 41 -6.81 2.74 7.27
C GLY A 41 -6.97 1.41 6.53
N ILE A 42 -7.49 0.38 7.22
CA ILE A 42 -7.72 -0.95 6.60
C ILE A 42 -8.75 -0.84 5.47
N LEU A 43 -9.80 -0.04 5.66
CA LEU A 43 -10.78 0.19 4.60
C LEU A 43 -10.18 1.00 3.44
N LEU A 44 -9.31 1.97 3.72
CA LEU A 44 -8.60 2.76 2.71
C LEU A 44 -7.71 1.87 1.85
N HIS A 45 -6.96 0.94 2.45
CA HIS A 45 -6.18 -0.07 1.72
C HIS A 45 -7.03 -0.81 0.69
N ARG A 46 -8.14 -1.39 1.16
CA ARG A 46 -9.08 -2.14 0.31
C ARG A 46 -9.70 -1.26 -0.78
N GLN A 47 -9.93 0.02 -0.50
CA GLN A 47 -10.44 0.97 -1.49
C GLN A 47 -9.42 1.28 -2.57
N ILE A 48 -8.14 1.47 -2.20
CA ILE A 48 -7.03 1.68 -3.13
C ILE A 48 -6.92 0.46 -4.06
N ASP A 49 -6.85 -0.75 -3.49
CA ASP A 49 -6.74 -1.99 -4.27
C ASP A 49 -7.95 -2.21 -5.17
N ASN A 50 -9.16 -2.03 -4.63
CA ASN A 50 -10.37 -2.19 -5.42
C ASN A 50 -10.41 -1.19 -6.58
N PHE A 51 -9.97 0.05 -6.36
CA PHE A 51 -9.88 1.06 -7.40
C PHE A 51 -8.87 0.64 -8.48
N THR A 52 -7.64 0.28 -8.10
CA THR A 52 -6.59 -0.08 -9.05
C THR A 52 -6.91 -1.37 -9.80
N ASP A 53 -7.39 -2.41 -9.13
CA ASP A 53 -7.71 -3.70 -9.75
C ASP A 53 -8.84 -3.61 -10.78
N ASN A 54 -9.82 -2.74 -10.53
CA ASN A 54 -10.95 -2.56 -11.45
C ASN A 54 -10.69 -1.50 -12.54
N HIS A 55 -9.65 -0.69 -12.40
CA HIS A 55 -9.37 0.38 -13.35
C HIS A 55 -9.06 -0.19 -14.75
N PRO A 56 -9.73 0.26 -15.83
CA PRO A 56 -9.56 -0.30 -17.17
C PRO A 56 -8.11 -0.29 -17.66
N VAL A 57 -7.37 0.78 -17.37
CA VAL A 57 -5.94 0.90 -17.75
C VAL A 57 -5.07 -0.13 -17.03
N VAL A 58 -5.33 -0.39 -15.74
CA VAL A 58 -4.57 -1.39 -14.97
C VAL A 58 -4.84 -2.79 -15.50
N ARG A 59 -6.10 -3.10 -15.86
CA ARG A 59 -6.45 -4.37 -16.52
C ARG A 59 -5.76 -4.55 -17.86
N GLN A 60 -5.64 -3.49 -18.66
CA GLN A 60 -4.89 -3.51 -19.92
C GLN A 60 -3.40 -3.79 -19.66
N HIS A 61 -2.79 -3.15 -18.67
CA HIS A 61 -1.39 -3.39 -18.32
C HIS A 61 -1.15 -4.82 -17.82
N LYS A 62 -2.00 -5.35 -16.93
CA LYS A 62 -1.93 -6.75 -16.47
C LYS A 62 -2.02 -7.74 -17.64
N ALA A 63 -2.85 -7.45 -18.64
CA ALA A 63 -3.00 -8.30 -19.83
C ALA A 63 -1.71 -8.40 -20.67
N LEU A 64 -0.90 -7.34 -20.74
CA LEU A 64 0.41 -7.36 -21.44
C LEU A 64 1.36 -8.41 -20.86
N PHE A 65 1.30 -8.62 -19.54
CA PHE A 65 2.18 -9.53 -18.82
C PHE A 65 1.58 -10.93 -18.66
N TYR A 66 0.28 -11.10 -18.91
CA TYR A 66 -0.43 -12.36 -18.65
C TYR A 66 0.13 -13.54 -19.46
N GLN A 67 0.55 -13.32 -20.71
CA GLN A 67 1.06 -14.40 -21.57
C GLN A 67 2.31 -15.07 -20.98
N LYS A 68 3.15 -14.32 -20.27
CA LYS A 68 4.42 -14.82 -19.72
C LYS A 68 4.34 -15.13 -18.23
N TYR A 69 3.59 -14.35 -17.46
CA TYR A 69 3.61 -14.40 -15.99
C TYR A 69 2.30 -14.94 -15.39
N HIS A 70 1.24 -15.11 -16.19
CA HIS A 70 -0.06 -15.66 -15.79
C HIS A 70 -0.59 -15.02 -14.49
N LYS A 71 -0.74 -15.81 -13.42
CA LYS A 71 -1.21 -15.37 -12.09
C LYS A 71 -0.33 -14.30 -11.44
N TYR A 72 0.92 -14.16 -11.86
CA TYR A 72 1.86 -13.15 -11.36
C TYR A 72 1.83 -11.84 -12.17
N SER A 73 1.01 -11.73 -13.21
CA SER A 73 0.87 -10.51 -14.00
C SER A 73 0.49 -9.28 -13.16
N GLY A 74 -0.35 -9.46 -12.13
CA GLY A 74 -0.67 -8.42 -11.15
C GLY A 74 0.58 -7.95 -10.39
N VAL A 75 1.30 -8.89 -9.76
CA VAL A 75 2.53 -8.60 -9.02
C VAL A 75 3.56 -7.86 -9.88
N VAL A 76 3.76 -8.29 -11.13
CA VAL A 76 4.67 -7.60 -12.06
C VAL A 76 4.20 -6.17 -12.35
N THR A 77 2.89 -5.98 -12.53
CA THR A 77 2.31 -4.64 -12.76
C THR A 77 2.52 -3.73 -11.55
N ASP A 78 2.35 -4.26 -10.34
CA ASP A 78 2.51 -3.48 -9.10
C ASP A 78 3.95 -3.04 -8.88
N ILE A 79 4.93 -3.93 -9.15
CA ILE A 79 6.37 -3.60 -9.12
C ILE A 79 6.69 -2.48 -10.11
N LEU A 80 6.10 -2.52 -11.31
CA LEU A 80 6.31 -1.47 -12.31
C LEU A 80 5.71 -0.13 -11.86
N TYR A 81 4.54 -0.15 -11.24
CA TYR A 81 3.94 1.07 -10.69
C TYR A 81 4.74 1.65 -9.54
N ASP A 82 5.27 0.82 -8.64
CA ASP A 82 6.23 1.25 -7.61
C ASP A 82 7.48 1.88 -8.21
N HIS A 83 8.00 1.29 -9.27
CA HIS A 83 9.15 1.84 -9.97
C HIS A 83 8.82 3.20 -10.59
N PHE A 84 7.66 3.36 -11.22
CA PHE A 84 7.27 4.67 -11.78
C PHE A 84 7.00 5.70 -10.70
N LEU A 85 6.36 5.33 -9.59
CA LEU A 85 6.10 6.21 -8.46
C LEU A 85 7.42 6.70 -7.84
N SER A 86 8.36 5.79 -7.58
CA SER A 86 9.67 6.14 -7.00
C SER A 86 10.53 6.98 -7.94
N THR A 87 10.62 6.62 -9.22
CA THR A 87 11.43 7.38 -10.20
C THR A 87 10.83 8.73 -10.56
N GLN A 88 9.50 8.89 -10.43
CA GLN A 88 8.81 10.15 -10.71
C GLN A 88 8.29 10.84 -9.46
N TRP A 89 8.85 10.53 -8.29
CA TRP A 89 8.36 10.97 -6.99
C TRP A 89 8.10 12.47 -6.89
N ASN A 90 9.02 13.30 -7.42
CA ASN A 90 8.92 14.76 -7.40
C ASN A 90 7.72 15.33 -8.19
N ARG A 91 6.99 14.50 -8.95
CA ARG A 91 5.72 14.89 -9.60
C ARG A 91 4.53 14.81 -8.66
N PHE A 92 4.66 14.04 -7.58
CA PHE A 92 3.57 13.71 -6.66
C PHE A 92 3.81 14.32 -5.27
N SER A 93 5.06 14.39 -4.83
CA SER A 93 5.43 14.95 -3.52
C SER A 93 6.45 16.08 -3.65
N ASP A 94 6.34 17.05 -2.74
CA ASP A 94 7.34 18.10 -2.53
C ASP A 94 8.46 17.63 -1.57
N GLU A 95 8.24 16.54 -0.84
CA GLU A 95 9.24 15.90 0.03
C GLU A 95 10.18 15.01 -0.79
N SER A 96 11.44 14.85 -0.37
CA SER A 96 12.34 13.90 -1.02
C SER A 96 11.91 12.45 -0.72
N LEU A 97 12.08 11.56 -1.71
CA LEU A 97 11.73 10.14 -1.52
C LEU A 97 12.50 9.50 -0.37
N ASN A 98 13.78 9.87 -0.20
CA ASN A 98 14.62 9.31 0.86
C ASN A 98 14.14 9.76 2.24
N ASP A 99 13.78 11.03 2.41
CA ASP A 99 13.26 11.54 3.69
C ASP A 99 11.96 10.84 4.05
N PHE A 100 11.05 10.67 3.07
CA PHE A 100 9.80 9.94 3.26
C PHE A 100 10.05 8.49 3.69
N ILE A 101 10.93 7.77 2.97
CA ILE A 101 11.28 6.39 3.28
C ILE A 101 11.89 6.28 4.69
N ASP A 102 12.81 7.17 5.05
CA ASP A 102 13.43 7.20 6.37
C ASP A 102 12.44 7.53 7.49
N GLU A 103 11.45 8.41 7.25
CA GLU A 103 10.33 8.60 8.17
C GLU A 103 9.53 7.31 8.32
N MET A 104 9.16 6.65 7.22
CA MET A 104 8.33 5.44 7.26
C MET A 104 9.03 4.30 8.00
N TYR A 105 10.32 4.07 7.76
CA TYR A 105 11.08 3.05 8.50
C TYR A 105 11.13 3.34 10.00
N ARG A 106 11.43 4.59 10.39
CA ARG A 106 11.43 4.99 11.81
C ARG A 106 10.06 4.84 12.46
N TRP A 107 8.99 5.10 11.71
CA TRP A 107 7.63 4.91 12.18
C TRP A 107 7.27 3.42 12.33
N ILE A 108 7.66 2.56 11.37
CA ILE A 108 7.47 1.10 11.45
C ILE A 108 8.19 0.52 12.66
N GLU A 109 9.47 0.88 12.87
CA GLU A 109 10.26 0.41 14.02
C GLU A 109 9.60 0.75 15.35
N LYS A 110 9.04 1.97 15.49
CA LYS A 110 8.31 2.40 16.69
C LYS A 110 6.96 1.71 16.86
N SER A 111 6.38 1.24 15.76
CA SER A 111 5.02 0.67 15.73
C SER A 111 5.02 -0.86 15.69
N VAL A 112 6.19 -1.51 15.86
CA VAL A 112 6.34 -2.96 15.69
C VAL A 112 5.36 -3.77 16.53
N GLU A 113 5.10 -3.35 17.77
CA GLU A 113 4.16 -4.03 18.67
C GLU A 113 2.70 -3.98 18.20
N LEU A 114 2.37 -3.03 17.31
CA LEU A 114 1.03 -2.85 16.74
C LEU A 114 0.86 -3.58 15.40
N ILE A 115 1.97 -4.06 14.81
CA ILE A 115 1.97 -4.78 13.53
C ILE A 115 1.67 -6.25 13.80
N PRO A 116 0.76 -6.90 13.03
CA PRO A 116 0.47 -8.33 13.17
C PRO A 116 1.74 -9.20 13.12
N ALA A 117 1.80 -10.24 13.95
CA ALA A 117 2.99 -11.10 14.09
C ALA A 117 3.42 -11.75 12.76
N ASP A 118 2.49 -12.02 11.85
CA ASP A 118 2.78 -12.59 10.53
C ASP A 118 3.53 -11.63 9.58
N MET A 119 3.67 -10.36 9.97
CA MET A 119 4.32 -9.28 9.21
C MET A 119 5.63 -8.79 9.86
N GLN A 120 5.91 -9.20 11.10
CA GLN A 120 7.16 -8.91 11.81
C GLN A 120 8.28 -9.86 11.36
#